data_AF-A0A7S2DMM7-F1
#
_entry.id   AF-A0A7S2DMM7-F1
#
_cell.length_a   1.000
_cell.length_b   1.000
_cell.length_c   1.000
_cell.angle_alpha   90.00
_cell.angle_beta   90.00
_cell.angle_gamma   90.00
#
_symmetry.space_group_name_H-M   'P 1'
#
loop_
_entity.id
_entity.type
_entity.pdbx_description
1 polymer ?
#
loop_
_entity_poly.entity_id
_entity_poly.type
_entity_poly.pdbx_seq_one_letter_code
_entity_poly.pdbx_strand_id
1 'polypeptide(L)'
;ATASECCDACAAHAANPKNAKRPCVSWVFCQTYPQCWSLDTGNWHGFGECWLKWQSDPKNPLYGQRGKFTEEFRKTHWHAHMTGRNPDGTPRNLTVPTHVPWTGGVLGAHVDHSIKWEP
;
A
#
# COMPACT_ATOMS: atom_id res chain seq x y z
N ALA A 1 15.41 -3.89 -2.41
CA ALA A 1 15.36 -2.42 -2.40
C ALA A 1 15.41 -1.92 -0.96
N THR A 2 15.67 -0.64 -0.73
CA THR A 2 15.41 0.10 0.52
C THR A 2 14.16 0.96 0.34
N ALA A 3 13.67 1.55 1.45
CA ALA A 3 12.58 2.52 1.37
C ALA A 3 12.93 3.75 0.50
N SER A 4 14.19 4.24 0.58
CA SER A 4 14.65 5.36 -0.24
C SER A 4 14.64 5.00 -1.72
N GLU A 5 15.19 3.84 -2.06
CA GLU A 5 15.21 3.35 -3.45
C GLU A 5 13.79 3.16 -4.01
N CYS A 6 12.83 2.77 -3.16
CA CYS A 6 11.43 2.65 -3.56
C CYS A 6 10.78 4.02 -3.84
N CYS A 7 11.13 5.04 -3.05
CA CYS A 7 10.73 6.42 -3.30
C CYS A 7 11.29 6.93 -4.64
N ASP A 8 12.58 6.74 -4.88
CA ASP A 8 13.26 7.16 -6.10
C ASP A 8 12.67 6.46 -7.34
N ALA A 9 12.34 5.17 -7.21
CA ALA A 9 11.65 4.42 -8.25
C ALA A 9 10.26 4.98 -8.56
N CYS A 10 9.50 5.40 -7.54
CA CYS A 10 8.22 6.07 -7.75
C CYS A 10 8.39 7.39 -8.48
N ALA A 11 9.36 8.21 -8.09
CA ALA A 11 9.65 9.50 -8.73
C ALA A 11 10.07 9.32 -10.19
N ALA A 12 10.96 8.36 -10.48
CA ALA A 12 11.37 8.02 -11.84
C ALA A 12 10.20 7.49 -12.68
N HIS A 13 9.34 6.65 -12.10
CA HIS A 13 8.15 6.16 -12.77
C HIS A 13 7.16 7.30 -13.11
N ALA A 14 6.97 8.25 -12.20
CA ALA A 14 6.11 9.41 -12.39
C ALA A 14 6.64 10.38 -13.46
N ALA A 15 7.96 10.58 -13.53
CA ALA A 15 8.61 11.46 -14.50
C ALA A 15 8.65 10.88 -15.93
N ASN A 16 8.46 9.57 -16.09
CA ASN A 16 8.51 8.92 -17.40
C ASN A 16 7.26 9.25 -18.24
N PRO A 17 7.40 9.87 -19.44
CA PRO A 17 6.27 10.22 -20.30
C PRO A 17 5.38 9.03 -20.69
N LYS A 18 5.92 7.81 -20.72
CA LYS A 18 5.15 6.58 -21.00
C LYS A 18 4.07 6.31 -19.96
N ASN A 19 4.27 6.81 -18.74
CA ASN A 19 3.38 6.59 -17.61
C ASN A 19 2.44 7.78 -17.36
N ALA A 20 2.39 8.78 -18.24
CA ALA A 20 1.62 10.01 -18.03
C ALA A 20 0.13 9.77 -17.72
N LYS A 21 -0.45 8.67 -18.19
CA LYS A 21 -1.85 8.29 -17.91
C LYS A 21 -2.05 7.67 -16.51
N ARG A 22 -1.01 7.05 -15.95
CA ARG A 22 -1.01 6.35 -14.66
C ARG A 22 0.33 6.54 -13.94
N PRO A 23 0.71 7.79 -13.57
CA PRO A 23 1.98 8.04 -12.92
C PRO A 23 1.99 7.44 -11.50
N CYS A 24 3.16 7.15 -10.97
CA CYS A 24 3.24 6.76 -9.56
C CYS A 24 2.95 7.99 -8.70
N VAL A 25 2.08 7.84 -7.70
CA VAL A 25 1.70 8.91 -6.77
C VAL A 25 1.93 8.51 -5.32
N SER A 26 2.05 7.21 -5.06
CA SER A 26 2.35 6.65 -3.75
C SER A 26 3.15 5.37 -3.90
N TRP A 27 3.91 5.02 -2.87
CA TRP A 27 4.75 3.82 -2.85
C TRP A 27 4.73 3.16 -1.48
N VAL A 28 4.99 1.85 -1.46
CA VAL A 28 5.19 1.09 -0.23
C VAL A 28 6.35 0.11 -0.38
N PHE A 29 7.12 -0.04 0.70
CA PHE A 29 8.31 -0.85 0.81
C PHE A 29 8.19 -1.81 1.99
N CYS A 30 8.48 -3.09 1.74
CA CYS A 30 8.49 -4.10 2.78
C CYS A 30 9.85 -4.19 3.48
N GLN A 31 9.90 -3.74 4.73
CA GLN A 31 11.11 -3.78 5.56
C GLN A 31 11.15 -4.93 6.57
N THR A 32 10.09 -5.74 6.67
CA THR A 32 9.98 -6.83 7.65
C THR A 32 10.35 -8.16 7.01
N TYR A 33 11.25 -8.90 7.65
CA TYR A 33 11.58 -10.28 7.28
C TYR A 33 10.62 -11.28 7.97
N PRO A 34 10.17 -12.35 7.29
CA PRO A 34 10.38 -12.66 5.87
C PRO A 34 9.43 -11.91 4.93
N GLN A 35 8.36 -11.32 5.47
CA GLN A 35 7.30 -10.71 4.69
C GLN A 35 6.65 -9.53 5.42
N CYS A 36 6.01 -8.66 4.66
CA CYS A 36 5.11 -7.64 5.16
C CYS A 36 3.69 -8.09 4.91
N TRP A 37 2.89 -8.04 5.96
CA TRP A 37 1.47 -8.30 5.83
C TRP A 37 0.85 -7.17 5.01
N SER A 38 -0.15 -7.43 4.19
CA SER A 38 -1.02 -6.40 3.63
C SER A 38 -2.44 -6.94 3.59
N LEU A 39 -3.46 -6.09 3.60
CA LEU A 39 -4.84 -6.53 3.38
C LEU A 39 -5.07 -7.08 1.97
N ASP A 40 -4.15 -6.84 1.03
CA ASP A 40 -4.05 -7.57 -0.23
C ASP A 40 -3.38 -8.93 0.03
N THR A 41 -3.96 -9.71 0.96
CA THR A 41 -3.33 -10.88 1.61
C THR A 41 -3.01 -12.07 0.70
N GLY A 42 -3.14 -11.95 -0.64
CA GLY A 42 -2.99 -13.05 -1.61
C GLY A 42 -1.81 -12.93 -2.53
N ASN A 43 -1.15 -11.79 -2.45
CA ASN A 43 0.16 -11.63 -3.02
C ASN A 43 1.16 -11.87 -1.89
N TRP A 44 2.15 -12.73 -2.17
CA TRP A 44 3.34 -12.77 -1.35
C TRP A 44 3.94 -11.36 -1.35
N HIS A 45 4.27 -10.88 -0.16
CA HIS A 45 4.81 -9.55 0.06
C HIS A 45 6.16 -9.68 0.76
N GLY A 46 7.16 -10.12 0.00
CA GLY A 46 8.47 -10.46 0.52
C GLY A 46 9.24 -9.28 1.08
N PHE A 47 10.15 -9.58 2.01
CA PHE A 47 11.17 -8.63 2.45
C PHE A 47 11.88 -8.00 1.24
N GLY A 48 11.99 -6.68 1.24
CA GLY A 48 12.68 -5.93 0.20
C GLY A 48 11.81 -5.57 -1.02
N GLU A 49 10.54 -5.99 -1.07
CA GLU A 49 9.63 -5.62 -2.13
C GLU A 49 9.27 -4.13 -2.13
N CYS A 50 9.12 -3.57 -3.32
CA CYS A 50 8.73 -2.20 -3.57
C CYS A 50 7.52 -2.17 -4.52
N TRP A 51 6.44 -1.52 -4.10
CA TRP A 51 5.21 -1.41 -4.86
C TRP A 51 4.92 0.05 -5.17
N LEU A 52 4.87 0.36 -6.47
CA LEU A 52 4.55 1.67 -7.01
C LEU A 52 3.05 1.74 -7.32
N LYS A 53 2.37 2.77 -6.85
CA LYS A 53 0.90 2.88 -6.94
C LYS A 53 0.50 4.17 -7.62
N TRP A 54 -0.42 4.03 -8.58
CA TRP A 54 -1.19 5.14 -9.14
C TRP A 54 -2.54 5.24 -8.44
N GLN A 55 -3.08 6.44 -8.34
CA GLN A 55 -4.43 6.70 -7.86
C GLN A 55 -5.13 7.69 -8.77
N SER A 56 -6.45 7.56 -8.89
CA SER A 56 -7.29 8.41 -9.75
C SER A 56 -7.35 9.87 -9.29
N ASP A 57 -7.22 10.12 -7.98
CA ASP A 57 -7.06 11.46 -7.43
C ASP A 57 -5.64 11.64 -6.84
N PRO A 58 -4.66 12.09 -7.65
CA PRO A 58 -3.29 12.29 -7.20
C PRO A 58 -3.12 13.48 -6.25
N LYS A 59 -4.10 14.41 -6.18
CA LYS A 59 -4.04 15.58 -5.30
C LYS A 59 -4.45 15.24 -3.88
N ASN A 60 -5.31 14.23 -3.73
CA ASN A 60 -5.75 13.69 -2.45
C ASN A 60 -5.38 12.20 -2.39
N PRO A 61 -4.08 11.85 -2.42
CA PRO A 61 -3.68 10.45 -2.44
C PRO A 61 -4.07 9.80 -1.12
N LEU A 62 -4.82 8.72 -1.26
CA LEU A 62 -5.20 7.88 -0.14
C LEU A 62 -3.99 7.03 0.26
N TYR A 63 -3.35 7.41 1.35
CA TYR A 63 -2.21 6.67 1.89
C TYR A 63 -2.57 6.12 3.26
N GLY A 64 -2.59 4.79 3.34
CA GLY A 64 -3.07 4.08 4.51
C GLY A 64 -2.08 4.14 5.67
N GLN A 65 -2.65 4.42 6.84
CA GLN A 65 -1.94 4.62 8.10
C GLN A 65 -1.33 3.31 8.61
N ARG A 66 -0.15 3.42 9.22
CA ARG A 66 0.52 2.30 9.89
C ARG A 66 -0.35 1.79 11.05
N GLY A 67 -0.51 0.46 11.15
CA GLY A 67 -0.61 -0.21 12.46
C GLY A 67 -1.95 -0.32 13.18
N LYS A 68 -3.08 -0.60 12.52
CA LYS A 68 -4.34 -0.88 13.24
C LYS A 68 -4.65 -2.37 13.48
N PHE A 69 -4.11 -3.29 12.67
CA PHE A 69 -4.37 -4.72 12.92
C PHE A 69 -3.37 -5.33 13.88
N THR A 70 -3.90 -5.96 14.93
CA THR A 70 -3.11 -6.81 15.81
C THR A 70 -2.47 -7.95 15.02
N GLU A 71 -1.40 -8.54 15.55
CA GLU A 71 -0.79 -9.72 14.94
C GLU A 71 -1.79 -10.89 14.86
N GLU A 72 -2.64 -11.03 15.87
CA GLU A 72 -3.72 -12.02 15.92
C GLU A 72 -4.74 -11.83 14.78
N PHE A 73 -5.25 -10.61 14.60
CA PHE A 73 -6.16 -10.30 13.50
C PHE A 73 -5.53 -10.63 12.14
N ARG A 74 -4.24 -10.31 11.96
CA ARG A 74 -3.49 -10.60 10.74
C ARG A 74 -3.39 -12.11 10.46
N LYS A 75 -3.10 -12.92 11.49
CA LYS A 75 -3.02 -14.39 11.36
C LYS A 75 -4.38 -14.99 10.97
N THR A 76 -5.47 -14.57 11.62
CA THR A 76 -6.83 -15.09 11.36
C THR A 76 -7.33 -14.77 9.95
N HIS A 77 -6.93 -13.63 9.38
CA HIS A 77 -7.41 -13.16 8.08
C HIS A 77 -6.41 -13.36 6.92
N TRP A 78 -5.35 -14.15 7.13
CA TRP A 78 -4.32 -14.47 6.11
C TRP A 78 -4.92 -14.98 4.79
N HIS A 79 -5.92 -15.85 4.87
CA HIS A 79 -6.54 -16.50 3.73
C HIS A 79 -7.56 -15.64 2.97
N ALA A 80 -7.91 -14.47 3.50
CA ALA A 80 -9.06 -13.74 3.03
C ALA A 80 -8.88 -13.19 1.59
N HIS A 81 -7.67 -13.24 1.04
CA HIS A 81 -7.39 -12.96 -0.36
C HIS A 81 -8.02 -13.93 -1.36
N MET A 82 -8.27 -15.17 -0.95
CA MET A 82 -8.83 -16.19 -1.84
C MET A 82 -10.29 -15.85 -2.22
N THR A 83 -10.94 -14.91 -1.52
CA THR A 83 -12.35 -14.56 -1.74
C THR A 83 -12.54 -13.19 -2.40
N GLY A 84 -11.50 -12.37 -2.55
CA GLY A 84 -11.59 -11.01 -3.10
C GLY A 84 -12.41 -10.02 -2.25
N ARG A 85 -12.73 -10.35 -0.99
CA ARG A 85 -13.55 -9.53 -0.08
C ARG A 85 -12.86 -9.25 1.25
N ASN A 86 -13.06 -8.06 1.81
CA ASN A 86 -12.63 -7.72 3.17
C ASN A 86 -13.38 -8.58 4.21
N PRO A 87 -12.92 -8.65 5.49
CA PRO A 87 -13.64 -9.38 6.54
C PRO A 87 -15.09 -8.92 6.76
N ASP A 88 -15.41 -7.67 6.41
CA ASP A 88 -16.76 -7.08 6.43
C ASP A 88 -17.60 -7.39 5.16
N GLY A 89 -17.03 -8.11 4.18
CA GLY A 89 -17.68 -8.47 2.93
C GLY A 89 -17.58 -7.45 1.78
N THR A 90 -16.93 -6.30 1.99
CA THR A 90 -16.76 -5.27 0.95
C THR A 90 -15.71 -5.66 -0.12
N PRO A 91 -15.81 -5.17 -1.37
CA PRO A 91 -14.84 -5.46 -2.42
C PRO A 91 -13.43 -4.92 -2.10
N ARG A 92 -12.40 -5.77 -2.29
CA ARG A 92 -10.99 -5.47 -1.94
C ARG A 92 -10.26 -4.42 -2.77
N ASN A 93 -10.91 -3.77 -3.73
CA ASN A 93 -10.22 -2.94 -4.73
C ASN A 93 -9.90 -1.50 -4.28
N LEU A 94 -10.08 -1.17 -2.99
CA LEU A 94 -9.65 0.11 -2.43
C LEU A 94 -8.18 -0.02 -2.03
N THR A 95 -7.28 0.22 -2.99
CA THR A 95 -5.81 0.10 -2.89
C THR A 95 -5.19 1.17 -2.00
N VAL A 96 -5.64 1.26 -0.76
CA VAL A 96 -5.02 2.06 0.29
C VAL A 96 -4.21 1.11 1.17
N PRO A 97 -2.88 1.28 1.32
CA PRO A 97 -2.05 0.40 2.15
C PRO A 97 -2.36 0.62 3.63
N THR A 98 -3.55 0.21 4.06
CA THR A 98 -4.03 0.48 5.40
C THR A 98 -3.61 -0.69 6.29
N HIS A 99 -2.97 -0.34 7.41
CA HIS A 99 -2.87 -1.16 8.63
C HIS A 99 -1.71 -2.15 8.80
N VAL A 100 -0.63 -1.99 8.04
CA VAL A 100 0.50 -2.93 8.05
C VAL A 100 1.85 -2.20 8.11
N PRO A 101 2.94 -2.86 8.59
CA PRO A 101 4.23 -2.20 8.85
C PRO A 101 5.02 -1.93 7.57
N TRP A 102 4.37 -1.34 6.57
CA TRP A 102 5.05 -0.83 5.38
C TRP A 102 5.69 0.51 5.73
N THR A 103 6.88 0.72 5.18
CA THR A 103 7.36 2.09 4.98
C THR A 103 6.89 2.54 3.63
N GLY A 104 6.41 3.77 3.52
CA GLY A 104 5.84 4.28 2.28
C GLY A 104 5.71 5.78 2.32
N GLY A 105 5.25 6.33 1.21
CA GLY A 105 5.06 7.75 1.04
C GLY A 105 4.20 8.09 -0.17
N VAL A 106 3.93 9.38 -0.30
CA VAL A 106 3.23 9.99 -1.43
C VAL A 106 4.13 11.03 -2.08
N LEU A 107 3.97 11.24 -3.39
CA LEU A 107 4.71 12.26 -4.12
C LEU A 107 3.87 13.53 -4.25
N GLY A 108 4.46 14.68 -3.91
CA GLY A 108 3.91 16.01 -4.26
C GLY A 108 2.58 16.37 -3.60
N ALA A 109 2.14 15.64 -2.57
CA ALA A 109 0.90 15.89 -1.85
C ALA A 109 1.08 15.64 -0.35
N HIS A 110 0.19 16.24 0.45
CA HIS A 110 0.06 15.91 1.86
C HIS A 110 -0.96 14.79 2.02
N VAL A 111 -0.63 13.80 2.85
CA VAL A 111 -1.59 12.77 3.24
C VAL A 111 -2.50 13.34 4.30
N ASP A 112 -3.81 13.23 4.09
CA ASP A 112 -4.78 13.48 5.15
C ASP A 112 -4.77 12.31 6.15
N HIS A 113 -4.01 12.48 7.22
CA HIS A 113 -3.93 11.53 8.33
C HIS A 113 -5.16 11.55 9.25
N SER A 114 -6.16 12.40 9.01
CA SER A 114 -7.45 12.32 9.70
C SER A 114 -8.36 11.25 9.09
N ILE A 115 -8.18 10.92 7.81
CA ILE A 115 -8.94 9.87 7.13
C ILE A 115 -8.47 8.51 7.66
N LYS A 116 -9.36 7.86 8.41
CA LYS A 116 -9.19 6.49 8.90
C LYS A 116 -10.10 5.58 8.09
N TRP A 117 -9.51 4.57 7.49
CA TRP A 117 -10.24 3.50 6.85
C TRP A 117 -10.48 2.44 7.92
N GLU A 118 -11.62 2.49 8.60
CA GLU A 118 -12.03 1.48 9.58
C GLU A 118 -13.13 0.61 8.96
N PRO A 119 -13.24 -0.68 9.31
CA PRO A 119 -14.48 -1.42 9.11
C PRO A 119 -15.65 -0.74 9.85
#